data_AF-A0A971JU89-F1
#
_entry.id   AF-A0A971JU89-F1
#
_cell.length_a   1.000
_cell.length_b   1.000
_cell.length_c   1.000
_cell.angle_alpha   90.00
_cell.angle_beta   90.00
_cell.angle_gamma   90.00
#
_symmetry.space_group_name_H-M   'P 1'
#
loop_
_entity.id
_entity.type
_entity.pdbx_description
1 polymer ?
#
loop_
_entity_poly.entity_id
_entity_poly.type
_entity_poly.pdbx_seq_one_letter_code
_entity_poly.pdbx_strand_id
1 'polypeptide(L)'
;MAAGDSARREAERARKAASRLDGKARHAAFAAENWERGASGEEITAAALAPLEASGWRILHDRRAPDGGNVDHLAVGPPGVAVIDAKNWNGAVTVTPDRRVVVTKHDKTADVDRLAALVEDVRSWARREGMNISVRGYLSLTGESDRARSSSDLGDIRIVGVEQLVKRLDSRRRDLDDEGIAAVAESLAAELPPMDGPVAVAPAAGESTPLPTPSAMFEKAHRFYYFVPWRKGGHDRLYLNDRSGVTVGWTDVNTGATTVECGPDDEPFARALLAAADKTGIKLEPGEVPRVPTRLFGGRLLSRIAGLHTSLLVGQEWRGHGHHRLYGTLVDPKVDTFTLGWVDLKSGELHPSSTAPLHPDRHEPARYLAYLLHHRPSRDR
;
A
#
# COMPACT_ATOMS: atom_id res chain seq x y z
N MET A 1 -22.21 68.41 14.63
CA MET A 1 -22.11 67.12 15.35
C MET A 1 -22.63 67.34 16.76
N ALA A 2 -23.63 66.57 17.20
CA ALA A 2 -24.16 66.71 18.56
C ALA A 2 -23.28 65.93 19.55
N ALA A 3 -23.23 66.40 20.80
CA ALA A 3 -22.54 65.68 21.87
C ALA A 3 -23.15 64.27 22.04
N GLY A 4 -22.30 63.24 22.16
CA GLY A 4 -22.72 61.85 22.37
C GLY A 4 -22.92 61.00 21.10
N ASP A 5 -22.86 61.60 19.90
CA ASP A 5 -22.99 60.84 18.64
C ASP A 5 -21.83 59.87 18.41
N SER A 6 -20.62 60.21 18.86
CA SER A 6 -19.47 59.31 18.84
C SER A 6 -19.67 58.11 19.76
N ALA A 7 -20.15 58.32 20.98
CA ALA A 7 -20.43 57.27 21.95
C ALA A 7 -21.56 56.32 21.50
N ARG A 8 -22.62 56.85 20.88
CA ARG A 8 -23.70 56.02 20.30
C ARG A 8 -23.21 55.14 19.16
N ARG A 9 -22.39 55.68 18.25
CA ARG A 9 -21.77 54.90 17.16
C ARG A 9 -20.84 53.81 17.71
N GLU A 10 -20.07 54.12 18.75
CA GLU A 10 -19.19 53.14 19.39
C GLU A 10 -19.99 52.02 20.08
N ALA A 11 -21.06 52.36 20.79
CA ALA A 11 -21.95 51.38 21.40
C ALA A 11 -22.62 50.47 20.34
N GLU A 12 -23.03 51.02 19.19
CA GLU A 12 -23.58 50.22 18.10
C GLU A 12 -22.53 49.29 17.47
N ARG A 13 -21.30 49.77 17.28
CA ARG A 13 -20.16 48.95 16.83
C ARG A 13 -19.89 47.81 17.79
N ALA A 14 -19.86 48.09 19.10
CA ALA A 14 -19.66 47.08 20.14
C ALA A 14 -20.77 46.02 20.14
N ARG A 15 -22.04 46.42 20.01
CA ARG A 15 -23.18 45.47 19.92
C ARG A 15 -23.11 44.59 18.67
N LYS A 16 -22.77 45.17 17.51
CA LYS A 16 -22.56 44.40 16.26
C LYS A 16 -21.40 43.42 16.39
N ALA A 17 -20.30 43.83 17.03
CA ALA A 17 -19.17 42.93 17.31
C ALA A 17 -19.57 41.78 18.25
N ALA A 18 -20.32 42.06 19.31
CA ALA A 18 -20.84 41.05 20.24
C ALA A 18 -21.75 40.02 19.54
N SER A 19 -22.68 40.49 18.70
CA SER A 19 -23.57 39.59 17.94
C SER A 19 -22.80 38.67 16.98
N ARG A 20 -21.75 39.19 16.32
CA ARG A 20 -20.88 38.37 15.46
C ARG A 20 -20.11 37.31 16.25
N LEU A 21 -19.64 37.64 17.45
CA LEU A 21 -18.94 36.69 18.32
C LEU A 21 -19.89 35.60 18.83
N ASP A 22 -21.12 35.93 19.19
CA ASP A 22 -22.14 34.95 19.61
C ASP A 22 -22.48 33.97 18.47
N GLY A 23 -22.61 34.48 17.23
CA GLY A 23 -22.79 33.63 16.05
C GLY A 23 -21.61 32.66 15.82
N LYS A 24 -20.37 33.13 15.98
CA LYS A 24 -19.17 32.27 15.90
C LYS A 24 -19.14 31.23 17.02
N ALA A 25 -19.51 31.61 18.25
CA ALA A 25 -19.56 30.70 19.38
C ALA A 25 -20.58 29.57 19.17
N ARG A 26 -21.79 29.90 18.68
CA ARG A 26 -22.80 28.88 18.34
C ARG A 26 -22.34 27.95 17.22
N HIS A 27 -21.68 28.49 16.20
CA HIS A 27 -21.13 27.66 15.13
C HIS A 27 -20.03 26.72 15.63
N ALA A 28 -19.13 27.21 16.49
CA ALA A 28 -18.10 26.38 17.11
C ALA A 28 -18.69 25.30 18.04
N ALA A 29 -19.72 25.63 18.82
CA ALA A 29 -20.41 24.66 19.67
C ALA A 29 -21.12 23.58 18.83
N PHE A 30 -21.82 23.96 17.76
CA PHE A 30 -22.43 23.00 16.85
C PHE A 30 -21.40 22.12 16.14
N ALA A 31 -20.25 22.68 15.76
CA ALA A 31 -19.14 21.90 15.23
C ALA A 31 -18.65 20.89 16.28
N ALA A 32 -18.38 21.33 17.52
CA ALA A 32 -17.94 20.47 18.62
C ALA A 32 -18.91 19.30 18.88
N GLU A 33 -20.22 19.56 18.94
CA GLU A 33 -21.23 18.49 19.07
C GLU A 33 -21.18 17.48 17.92
N ASN A 34 -20.91 17.93 16.68
CA ASN A 34 -20.77 17.03 15.55
C ASN A 34 -19.49 16.19 15.63
N TRP A 35 -18.39 16.78 16.11
CA TRP A 35 -17.13 16.06 16.37
C TRP A 35 -17.31 15.00 17.47
N GLU A 36 -17.95 15.36 18.58
CA GLU A 36 -18.25 14.43 19.69
C GLU A 36 -19.15 13.26 19.23
N ARG A 37 -20.18 13.53 18.41
CA ARG A 37 -21.04 12.48 17.84
C ARG A 37 -20.28 11.55 16.89
N GLY A 38 -19.33 12.10 16.12
CA GLY A 38 -18.45 11.32 15.24
C GLY A 38 -17.58 10.35 16.04
N ALA A 39 -16.83 10.89 17.02
CA ALA A 39 -15.99 10.10 17.93
C ALA A 39 -16.77 9.00 18.66
N SER A 40 -17.97 9.30 19.15
CA SER A 40 -18.84 8.31 19.79
C SER A 40 -19.20 7.14 18.85
N GLY A 41 -19.40 7.39 17.55
CA GLY A 41 -19.66 6.33 16.57
C GLY A 41 -18.46 5.41 16.34
N GLU A 42 -17.27 5.99 16.27
CA GLU A 42 -16.01 5.26 16.14
C GLU A 42 -15.73 4.42 17.40
N GLU A 43 -15.92 4.97 18.60
CA GLU A 43 -15.77 4.24 19.87
C GLU A 43 -16.73 3.04 19.98
N ILE A 44 -18.00 3.23 19.61
CA ILE A 44 -19.00 2.15 19.61
C ILE A 44 -18.59 1.04 18.63
N THR A 45 -18.10 1.41 17.44
CA THR A 45 -17.66 0.43 16.44
C THR A 45 -16.38 -0.29 16.89
N ALA A 46 -15.42 0.42 17.48
CA ALA A 46 -14.22 -0.18 18.07
C ALA A 46 -14.56 -1.17 19.18
N ALA A 47 -15.46 -0.82 20.10
CA ALA A 47 -15.94 -1.70 21.16
C ALA A 47 -16.62 -2.96 20.59
N ALA A 48 -17.38 -2.83 19.51
CA ALA A 48 -17.98 -3.96 18.83
C ALA A 48 -16.94 -4.87 18.16
N LEU A 49 -15.84 -4.32 17.63
CA LEU A 49 -14.77 -5.09 16.98
C LEU A 49 -13.84 -5.81 17.96
N ALA A 50 -13.68 -5.31 19.19
CA ALA A 50 -12.72 -5.84 20.17
C ALA A 50 -12.78 -7.38 20.39
N PRO A 51 -13.95 -8.05 20.42
CA PRO A 51 -14.01 -9.51 20.54
C PRO A 51 -13.35 -10.28 19.39
N LEU A 52 -13.20 -9.68 18.21
CA LEU A 52 -12.54 -10.31 17.06
C LEU A 52 -11.04 -10.49 17.28
N GLU A 53 -10.39 -9.63 18.06
CA GLU A 53 -8.95 -9.73 18.35
C GLU A 53 -8.61 -11.03 19.09
N ALA A 54 -9.48 -11.43 20.03
CA ALA A 54 -9.37 -12.72 20.72
C ALA A 54 -9.56 -13.92 19.77
N SER A 55 -10.15 -13.69 18.59
CA SER A 55 -10.34 -14.69 17.53
C SER A 55 -9.28 -14.60 16.43
N GLY A 56 -8.15 -13.93 16.70
CA GLY A 56 -6.99 -13.85 15.80
C GLY A 56 -7.04 -12.70 14.80
N TRP A 57 -8.05 -11.82 14.85
CA TRP A 57 -8.06 -10.62 14.02
C TRP A 57 -7.05 -9.58 14.51
N ARG A 58 -6.67 -8.68 13.61
CA ARG A 58 -5.90 -7.47 13.92
C ARG A 58 -6.72 -6.25 13.51
N ILE A 59 -6.98 -5.35 14.45
CA ILE A 59 -7.75 -4.14 14.18
C ILE A 59 -6.79 -2.94 14.23
N LEU A 60 -6.81 -2.13 13.18
CA LEU A 60 -6.07 -0.88 13.10
C LEU A 60 -7.07 0.27 13.14
N HIS A 61 -7.12 0.98 14.26
CA HIS A 61 -8.00 2.13 14.42
C HIS A 61 -7.31 3.42 13.99
N ASP A 62 -8.12 4.37 13.53
CA ASP A 62 -7.78 5.77 13.28
C ASP A 62 -6.50 5.97 12.46
N ARG A 63 -6.58 5.60 11.18
CA ARG A 63 -5.45 5.61 10.25
C ARG A 63 -5.54 6.80 9.32
N ARG A 64 -4.41 7.38 8.98
CA ARG A 64 -4.33 8.45 7.99
C ARG A 64 -4.48 7.88 6.58
N ALA A 65 -5.50 8.33 5.86
CA ALA A 65 -5.72 8.01 4.46
C ALA A 65 -4.75 8.81 3.55
N PRO A 66 -4.49 8.34 2.32
CA PRO A 66 -3.60 9.04 1.38
C PRO A 66 -4.03 10.46 1.01
N ASP A 67 -5.33 10.75 1.05
CA ASP A 67 -5.90 12.08 0.80
C ASP A 67 -5.80 13.04 2.00
N GLY A 68 -5.20 12.58 3.10
CA GLY A 68 -5.07 13.31 4.36
C GLY A 68 -6.29 13.19 5.29
N GLY A 69 -7.32 12.46 4.88
CA GLY A 69 -8.46 12.08 5.71
C GLY A 69 -8.13 10.96 6.69
N ASN A 70 -9.16 10.46 7.37
CA ASN A 70 -9.07 9.34 8.30
C ASN A 70 -9.75 8.08 7.72
N VAL A 71 -9.20 6.93 8.09
CA VAL A 71 -9.84 5.62 8.00
C VAL A 71 -10.16 5.20 9.42
N ASP A 72 -11.44 5.20 9.77
CA ASP A 72 -11.88 4.96 11.15
C ASP A 72 -11.34 3.62 11.66
N HIS A 73 -11.61 2.51 10.96
CA HIS A 73 -11.07 1.21 11.32
C HIS A 73 -10.73 0.33 10.10
N LEU A 74 -9.64 -0.43 10.22
CA LEU A 74 -9.31 -1.56 9.35
C LEU A 74 -9.33 -2.83 10.19
N ALA A 75 -10.12 -3.82 9.78
CA ALA A 75 -10.10 -5.13 10.41
C ALA A 75 -9.45 -6.15 9.46
N VAL A 76 -8.29 -6.68 9.84
CA VAL A 76 -7.57 -7.72 9.12
C VAL A 76 -7.88 -9.06 9.77
N GLY A 77 -8.38 -10.00 8.99
CA GLY A 77 -8.76 -11.30 9.50
C GLY A 77 -8.75 -12.39 8.43
N PRO A 78 -9.26 -13.58 8.77
CA PRO A 78 -9.18 -14.75 7.89
C PRO A 78 -9.74 -14.53 6.48
N PRO A 79 -10.80 -13.74 6.24
CA PRO A 79 -11.29 -13.47 4.89
C PRO A 79 -10.48 -12.42 4.11
N GLY A 80 -9.58 -11.67 4.75
CA GLY A 80 -8.89 -10.51 4.16
C GLY A 80 -9.06 -9.23 4.99
N VAL A 81 -9.22 -8.09 4.32
CA VAL A 81 -9.31 -6.76 4.94
C VAL A 81 -10.73 -6.20 4.84
N ALA A 82 -11.25 -5.71 5.96
CA ALA A 82 -12.44 -4.89 6.00
C ALA A 82 -12.07 -3.44 6.29
N VAL A 83 -12.43 -2.53 5.38
CA VAL A 83 -12.34 -1.08 5.60
C VAL A 83 -13.67 -0.62 6.18
N ILE A 84 -13.65 -0.04 7.37
CA ILE A 84 -14.86 0.23 8.14
C ILE A 84 -14.90 1.73 8.44
N ASP A 85 -15.99 2.36 8.03
CA ASP A 85 -16.31 3.76 8.33
C ASP A 85 -17.55 3.78 9.25
N ALA A 86 -17.43 4.44 10.39
CA ALA A 86 -18.44 4.49 11.42
C ALA A 86 -19.31 5.74 11.25
N LYS A 87 -20.64 5.56 11.24
CA LYS A 87 -21.59 6.66 11.08
C LYS A 87 -22.69 6.61 12.13
N ASN A 88 -22.66 7.63 13.00
CA ASN A 88 -23.68 7.87 14.00
C ASN A 88 -24.79 8.79 13.44
N TRP A 89 -25.51 8.32 12.43
CA TRP A 89 -26.57 9.10 11.78
C TRP A 89 -27.89 9.01 12.56
N ASN A 90 -28.61 10.14 12.63
CA ASN A 90 -29.94 10.19 13.26
C ASN A 90 -31.05 9.96 12.22
N GLY A 91 -31.83 8.90 12.44
CA GLY A 91 -32.92 8.47 11.58
C GLY A 91 -32.56 7.29 10.67
N ALA A 92 -33.59 6.66 10.13
CA ALA A 92 -33.44 5.46 9.31
C ALA A 92 -32.77 5.76 7.96
N VAL A 93 -31.82 4.91 7.59
CA VAL A 93 -31.04 4.96 6.36
C VAL A 93 -31.73 4.12 5.30
N THR A 94 -32.16 4.78 4.23
CA THR A 94 -32.78 4.15 3.07
C THR A 94 -31.79 4.11 1.91
N VAL A 95 -31.66 2.94 1.29
CA VAL A 95 -30.96 2.78 0.01
C VAL A 95 -32.01 2.79 -1.10
N THR A 96 -31.91 3.73 -2.03
CA THR A 96 -32.86 3.85 -3.14
C THR A 96 -32.53 2.86 -4.27
N PRO A 97 -33.45 2.59 -5.21
CA PRO A 97 -33.19 1.71 -6.36
C PRO A 97 -32.01 2.16 -7.25
N ASP A 98 -31.79 3.47 -7.35
CA ASP A 98 -30.64 4.09 -8.04
C ASP A 98 -29.38 4.16 -7.15
N ARG A 99 -29.33 3.37 -6.07
CA ARG A 99 -28.18 3.17 -5.18
C ARG A 99 -27.76 4.40 -4.36
N ARG A 100 -28.62 5.40 -4.22
CA ARG A 100 -28.36 6.54 -3.32
C ARG A 100 -28.64 6.14 -1.88
N VAL A 101 -27.86 6.71 -0.96
CA VAL A 101 -28.07 6.54 0.49
C VAL A 101 -28.71 7.81 1.04
N VAL A 102 -29.90 7.70 1.62
CA VAL A 102 -30.68 8.83 2.11
C VAL A 102 -31.03 8.65 3.57
N VAL A 103 -30.85 9.69 4.37
CA VAL A 103 -31.18 9.73 5.81
C VAL A 103 -32.11 10.89 6.09
N THR A 104 -33.36 10.61 6.48
CA THR A 104 -34.35 11.62 6.88
C THR A 104 -34.43 12.81 5.90
N LYS A 105 -34.31 12.56 4.58
CA LYS A 105 -34.28 13.50 3.43
C LYS A 105 -32.91 14.05 2.98
N HIS A 106 -31.82 13.77 3.68
CA HIS A 106 -30.48 14.19 3.27
C HIS A 106 -29.80 13.08 2.47
N ASP A 107 -29.21 13.45 1.33
CA ASP A 107 -28.37 12.55 0.56
C ASP A 107 -27.01 12.39 1.23
N LYS A 108 -26.62 11.13 1.45
CA LYS A 108 -25.37 10.69 2.07
C LYS A 108 -24.55 9.79 1.16
N THR A 109 -24.85 9.77 -0.14
CA THR A 109 -24.14 8.95 -1.13
C THR A 109 -22.64 9.30 -1.17
N ALA A 110 -22.30 10.57 -0.96
CA ALA A 110 -20.90 11.01 -0.89
C ALA A 110 -20.09 10.36 0.25
N ASP A 111 -20.73 9.93 1.35
CA ASP A 111 -20.05 9.17 2.41
C ASP A 111 -19.68 7.75 1.92
N VAL A 112 -20.57 7.12 1.15
CA VAL A 112 -20.31 5.82 0.52
C VAL A 112 -19.22 5.93 -0.53
N ASP A 113 -19.25 6.98 -1.36
CA ASP A 113 -18.25 7.19 -2.41
C ASP A 113 -16.84 7.40 -1.81
N ARG A 114 -16.74 8.14 -0.69
CA ARG A 114 -15.49 8.27 0.07
C ARG A 114 -14.98 6.92 0.58
N LEU A 115 -15.85 6.12 1.19
CA LEU A 115 -15.46 4.78 1.65
C LEU A 115 -15.06 3.88 0.47
N ALA A 116 -15.72 3.99 -0.68
CA ALA A 116 -15.36 3.23 -1.88
C ALA A 116 -13.97 3.62 -2.41
N ALA A 117 -13.63 4.92 -2.39
CA ALA A 117 -12.29 5.39 -2.72
C ALA A 117 -11.25 4.81 -1.75
N LEU A 118 -11.50 4.85 -0.44
CA LEU A 118 -10.60 4.25 0.56
C LEU A 118 -10.44 2.73 0.38
N VAL A 119 -11.51 2.02 0.06
CA VAL A 119 -11.44 0.58 -0.29
C VAL A 119 -10.55 0.36 -1.50
N GLU A 120 -10.65 1.23 -2.52
CA GLU A 120 -9.81 1.13 -3.71
C GLU A 120 -8.35 1.51 -3.44
N ASP A 121 -8.08 2.43 -2.52
CA ASP A 121 -6.72 2.74 -2.04
C ASP A 121 -6.11 1.52 -1.36
N VAL A 122 -6.86 0.85 -0.47
CA VAL A 122 -6.40 -0.38 0.19
C VAL A 122 -6.25 -1.54 -0.82
N ARG A 123 -7.12 -1.65 -1.83
CA ARG A 123 -6.94 -2.63 -2.93
C ARG A 123 -5.71 -2.33 -3.75
N SER A 124 -5.47 -1.06 -4.05
CA SER A 124 -4.29 -0.60 -4.79
C SER A 124 -3.03 -0.91 -3.99
N TRP A 125 -3.02 -0.66 -2.69
CA TRP A 125 -1.96 -1.12 -1.79
C TRP A 125 -1.78 -2.65 -1.83
N ALA A 126 -2.84 -3.43 -1.72
CA ALA A 126 -2.74 -4.89 -1.76
C ALA A 126 -2.16 -5.38 -3.10
N ARG A 127 -2.58 -4.79 -4.23
CA ARG A 127 -2.03 -5.07 -5.56
C ARG A 127 -0.56 -4.64 -5.67
N ARG A 128 -0.20 -3.47 -5.12
CA ARG A 128 1.19 -2.96 -5.04
C ARG A 128 2.12 -3.91 -4.29
N GLU A 129 1.63 -4.52 -3.22
CA GLU A 129 2.35 -5.52 -2.42
C GLU A 129 2.26 -6.94 -3.00
N GLY A 130 1.58 -7.12 -4.14
CA GLY A 130 1.39 -8.43 -4.78
C GLY A 130 0.47 -9.37 -3.99
N MET A 131 -0.36 -8.86 -3.10
CA MET A 131 -1.25 -9.65 -2.26
C MET A 131 -2.57 -9.93 -2.99
N ASN A 132 -2.95 -11.21 -3.08
CA ASN A 132 -4.28 -11.60 -3.53
C ASN A 132 -5.21 -11.82 -2.32
N ILE A 133 -5.69 -10.73 -1.74
CA ILE A 133 -6.58 -10.73 -0.57
C ILE A 133 -7.89 -10.02 -0.89
N SER A 134 -8.99 -10.46 -0.28
CA SER A 134 -10.26 -9.75 -0.40
C SER A 134 -10.21 -8.45 0.41
N VAL A 135 -10.61 -7.34 -0.21
CA VAL A 135 -10.84 -6.06 0.47
C VAL A 135 -12.30 -5.66 0.26
N ARG A 136 -13.01 -5.35 1.35
CA ARG A 136 -14.42 -4.95 1.33
C ARG A 136 -14.69 -3.78 2.25
N GLY A 137 -15.54 -2.85 1.83
CA GLY A 137 -15.97 -1.73 2.65
C GLY A 137 -17.20 -2.03 3.48
N TYR A 138 -17.25 -1.49 4.69
CA TYR A 138 -18.37 -1.57 5.61
C TYR A 138 -18.72 -0.18 6.14
N LEU A 139 -19.93 0.27 5.86
CA LEU A 139 -20.50 1.45 6.51
C LEU A 139 -21.21 0.98 7.78
N SER A 140 -20.58 1.17 8.93
CA SER A 140 -21.06 0.74 10.26
C SER A 140 -21.98 1.80 10.84
N LEU A 141 -23.28 1.51 10.93
CA LEU A 141 -24.26 2.41 11.51
C LEU A 141 -24.38 2.18 13.01
N THR A 142 -24.12 3.23 13.78
CA THR A 142 -24.17 3.20 15.26
C THR A 142 -25.36 3.96 15.85
N GLY A 143 -26.04 4.75 15.01
CA GLY A 143 -27.24 5.49 15.41
C GLY A 143 -28.39 4.57 15.81
N GLU A 144 -29.15 4.97 16.82
CA GLU A 144 -30.18 4.14 17.47
C GLU A 144 -31.22 3.56 16.49
N SER A 145 -31.57 4.29 15.43
CA SER A 145 -32.54 3.84 14.43
C SER A 145 -32.06 2.64 13.60
N ASP A 146 -30.75 2.42 13.50
CA ASP A 146 -30.17 1.47 12.55
C ASP A 146 -29.04 0.60 13.13
N ARG A 147 -28.66 0.77 14.40
CA ARG A 147 -27.60 -0.01 15.06
C ARG A 147 -27.78 -1.53 14.98
N ALA A 148 -29.02 -2.01 14.89
CA ALA A 148 -29.38 -3.42 14.78
C ALA A 148 -29.69 -3.89 13.35
N ARG A 149 -29.59 -3.01 12.34
CA ARG A 149 -30.04 -3.33 10.98
C ARG A 149 -29.29 -4.51 10.38
N SER A 150 -30.00 -5.29 9.57
CA SER A 150 -29.39 -6.31 8.71
C SER A 150 -28.52 -5.67 7.64
N SER A 151 -27.51 -6.42 7.18
CA SER A 151 -26.61 -5.92 6.15
C SER A 151 -27.28 -5.82 4.77
N SER A 152 -27.08 -4.71 4.08
CA SER A 152 -27.47 -4.50 2.69
C SER A 152 -26.23 -4.27 1.82
N ASP A 153 -26.16 -4.97 0.69
CA ASP A 153 -25.04 -4.84 -0.26
C ASP A 153 -25.26 -3.67 -1.22
N LEU A 154 -24.21 -2.86 -1.38
CA LEU A 154 -24.12 -1.73 -2.28
C LEU A 154 -22.83 -1.85 -3.09
N GLY A 155 -22.72 -2.94 -3.86
CA GLY A 155 -21.53 -3.28 -4.63
C GLY A 155 -20.39 -3.73 -3.71
N ASP A 156 -19.29 -2.98 -3.72
CA ASP A 156 -18.12 -3.25 -2.87
C ASP A 156 -18.29 -2.77 -1.43
N ILE A 157 -19.32 -1.96 -1.17
CA ILE A 157 -19.67 -1.46 0.16
C ILE A 157 -20.86 -2.23 0.71
N ARG A 158 -20.80 -2.54 2.00
CA ARG A 158 -21.93 -3.09 2.75
C ARG A 158 -22.34 -2.13 3.84
N ILE A 159 -23.62 -1.77 3.88
CA ILE A 159 -24.20 -0.98 4.96
C ILE A 159 -24.74 -1.94 6.00
N VAL A 160 -24.30 -1.80 7.25
CA VAL A 160 -24.63 -2.75 8.32
C VAL A 160 -24.74 -2.03 9.66
N GLY A 161 -25.62 -2.51 10.53
CA GLY A 161 -25.71 -2.02 11.90
C GLY A 161 -24.56 -2.58 12.71
N VAL A 162 -23.99 -1.78 13.61
CA VAL A 162 -22.83 -2.17 14.42
C VAL A 162 -23.05 -3.48 15.19
N GLU A 163 -24.28 -3.77 15.63
CA GLU A 163 -24.63 -5.01 16.34
C GLU A 163 -24.59 -6.26 15.46
N GLN A 164 -24.65 -6.09 14.13
CA GLN A 164 -24.53 -7.18 13.14
C GLN A 164 -23.14 -7.24 12.50
N LEU A 165 -22.26 -6.26 12.77
CA LEU A 165 -20.97 -6.12 12.10
C LEU A 165 -20.05 -7.33 12.34
N VAL A 166 -19.83 -7.71 13.60
CA VAL A 166 -18.96 -8.84 13.97
C VAL A 166 -19.43 -10.13 13.32
N LYS A 167 -20.73 -10.43 13.43
CA LYS A 167 -21.34 -11.61 12.80
C LYS A 167 -21.16 -11.61 11.29
N ARG A 168 -21.10 -10.43 10.67
CA ARG A 168 -20.90 -10.33 9.22
C ARG A 168 -19.44 -10.53 8.82
N LEU A 169 -18.51 -10.04 9.63
CA LEU A 169 -17.06 -10.20 9.45
C LEU A 169 -16.61 -11.64 9.72
N ASP A 170 -17.23 -12.31 10.69
CA ASP A 170 -17.01 -13.73 11.01
C ASP A 170 -17.59 -14.63 9.91
N SER A 171 -16.84 -14.71 8.82
CA SER A 171 -17.15 -15.53 7.65
C SER A 171 -16.41 -16.86 7.72
N ARG A 172 -17.00 -17.92 7.13
CA ARG A 172 -16.34 -19.22 7.02
C ARG A 172 -15.13 -19.25 6.07
N ARG A 173 -14.88 -18.18 5.29
CA ARG A 173 -13.67 -18.10 4.44
C ARG A 173 -12.46 -17.84 5.32
N ARG A 174 -11.43 -18.67 5.15
CA ARG A 174 -10.13 -18.54 5.81
C ARG A 174 -9.06 -18.57 4.74
N ASP A 175 -8.92 -17.45 4.05
CA ASP A 175 -7.95 -17.24 2.98
C ASP A 175 -6.59 -16.80 3.56
N LEU A 176 -6.58 -16.18 4.74
CA LEU A 176 -5.40 -15.86 5.54
C LEU A 176 -5.35 -16.72 6.81
N ASP A 177 -4.14 -17.19 7.15
CA ASP A 177 -3.81 -17.76 8.46
C ASP A 177 -3.26 -16.67 9.40
N ASP A 178 -2.94 -17.03 10.65
CA ASP A 178 -2.54 -16.07 11.68
C ASP A 178 -1.26 -15.29 11.30
N GLU A 179 -0.30 -15.94 10.62
CA GLU A 179 0.93 -15.29 10.15
C GLU A 179 0.64 -14.33 8.99
N GLY A 180 -0.22 -14.72 8.05
CA GLY A 180 -0.71 -13.87 6.97
C GLY A 180 -1.47 -12.65 7.49
N ILE A 181 -2.34 -12.83 8.50
CA ILE A 181 -3.06 -11.73 9.16
C ILE A 181 -2.08 -10.75 9.79
N ALA A 182 -1.08 -11.25 10.52
CA ALA A 182 -0.06 -10.40 11.14
C ALA A 182 0.74 -9.60 10.10
N ALA A 183 1.22 -10.24 9.04
CA ALA A 183 2.01 -9.59 7.99
C ALA A 183 1.21 -8.53 7.22
N VAL A 184 -0.06 -8.81 6.89
CA VAL A 184 -0.96 -7.85 6.24
C VAL A 184 -1.22 -6.65 7.15
N ALA A 185 -1.50 -6.89 8.44
CA ALA A 185 -1.76 -5.83 9.41
C ALA A 185 -0.53 -4.93 9.63
N GLU A 186 0.67 -5.51 9.76
CA GLU A 186 1.92 -4.75 9.91
C GLU A 186 2.19 -3.88 8.68
N SER A 187 2.06 -4.44 7.48
CA SER A 187 2.28 -3.71 6.24
C SER A 187 1.24 -2.61 6.00
N LEU A 188 -0.04 -2.84 6.34
CA LEU A 188 -1.07 -1.80 6.31
C LEU A 188 -0.82 -0.69 7.33
N ALA A 189 -0.35 -1.03 8.53
CA ALA A 189 -0.05 -0.05 9.56
C ALA A 189 1.10 0.89 9.14
N ALA A 190 2.04 0.39 8.34
CA ALA A 190 3.12 1.20 7.76
C ALA A 190 2.62 2.10 6.61
N GLU A 191 1.72 1.59 5.75
CA GLU A 191 1.14 2.35 4.64
C GLU A 191 0.23 3.49 5.13
N LEU A 192 -0.64 3.18 6.08
CA LEU A 192 -1.63 4.09 6.64
C LEU A 192 -1.24 4.33 8.09
N PRO A 193 -0.36 5.30 8.41
CA PRO A 193 0.11 5.55 9.78
C PRO A 193 -1.03 6.03 10.69
N PRO A 194 -0.87 6.01 12.03
CA PRO A 194 -1.90 6.52 12.94
C PRO A 194 -2.18 8.01 12.69
N MET A 195 -3.43 8.44 12.82
CA MET A 195 -3.81 9.84 12.62
C MET A 195 -3.14 10.77 13.65
N ASP A 196 -3.08 10.34 14.91
CA ASP A 196 -2.43 11.06 16.02
C ASP A 196 -0.91 10.80 16.16
N GLY A 197 -0.33 10.02 15.23
CA GLY A 197 1.13 9.85 15.16
C GLY A 197 1.81 11.18 14.78
N PRO A 198 3.10 11.36 15.11
CA PRO A 198 3.84 12.53 14.65
C PRO A 198 3.66 12.64 13.14
N VAL A 199 3.10 13.77 12.69
CA VAL A 199 3.04 14.11 11.27
C VAL A 199 4.46 13.97 10.77
N ALA A 200 4.73 13.02 9.88
CA ALA A 200 5.94 13.06 9.09
C ALA A 200 5.86 14.41 8.37
N VAL A 201 6.59 15.40 8.90
CA VAL A 201 6.65 16.73 8.33
C VAL A 201 7.03 16.49 6.88
N ALA A 202 6.14 16.85 5.95
CA ALA A 202 6.49 16.84 4.54
C ALA A 202 7.82 17.59 4.43
N PRO A 203 8.90 16.94 3.95
CA PRO A 203 10.20 17.56 4.01
C PRO A 203 10.12 18.86 3.22
N ALA A 204 10.58 19.94 3.85
CA ALA A 204 10.83 21.17 3.15
C ALA A 204 11.70 20.83 1.93
N ALA A 205 11.27 21.29 0.75
CA ALA A 205 11.97 21.09 -0.50
C ALA A 205 13.46 21.41 -0.33
N GLY A 206 14.30 20.39 -0.19
CA GLY A 206 15.71 20.55 0.14
C GLY A 206 16.36 19.37 0.88
N GLU A 207 15.60 18.57 1.62
CA GLU A 207 16.13 17.33 2.23
C GLU A 207 15.73 16.11 1.40
N SER A 208 16.71 15.31 1.00
CA SER A 208 16.52 14.07 0.25
C SER A 208 15.57 13.16 1.03
N THR A 209 14.35 12.98 0.53
CA THR A 209 13.46 11.92 1.02
C THR A 209 14.24 10.60 0.97
N PRO A 210 14.33 9.84 2.08
CA PRO A 210 15.00 8.54 2.07
C PRO A 210 14.41 7.68 0.95
N LEU A 211 15.27 7.00 0.18
CA LEU A 211 14.81 6.09 -0.84
C LEU A 211 13.93 4.99 -0.22
N PRO A 212 12.82 4.59 -0.85
CA PRO A 212 11.93 3.59 -0.31
C PRO A 212 12.64 2.24 -0.15
N THR A 213 12.37 1.55 0.95
CA THR A 213 12.87 0.19 1.22
C THR A 213 11.77 -0.84 0.99
N PRO A 214 12.09 -2.04 0.49
CA PRO A 214 11.09 -3.07 0.26
C PRO A 214 10.51 -3.63 1.57
N SER A 215 9.23 -4.03 1.54
CA SER A 215 8.57 -4.69 2.67
C SER A 215 9.05 -6.14 2.81
N ALA A 216 8.90 -6.74 4.00
CA ALA A 216 9.26 -8.14 4.22
C ALA A 216 8.50 -9.11 3.28
N MET A 217 7.26 -8.77 2.92
CA MET A 217 6.49 -9.56 1.97
C MET A 217 7.02 -9.39 0.54
N PHE A 218 7.35 -8.16 0.14
CA PHE A 218 8.00 -7.89 -1.14
C PHE A 218 9.29 -8.70 -1.27
N GLU A 219 10.11 -8.72 -0.22
CA GLU A 219 11.34 -9.50 -0.16
C GLU A 219 11.11 -11.02 -0.28
N LYS A 220 10.05 -11.56 0.31
CA LYS A 220 9.68 -12.97 0.13
C LYS A 220 9.18 -13.27 -1.29
N ALA A 221 8.54 -12.30 -1.94
CA ALA A 221 7.93 -12.46 -3.27
C ALA A 221 8.91 -12.24 -4.44
N HIS A 222 10.06 -11.59 -4.20
CA HIS A 222 11.00 -11.23 -5.24
C HIS A 222 12.40 -11.79 -4.97
N ARG A 223 13.06 -12.27 -6.03
CA ARG A 223 14.50 -12.55 -6.00
C ARG A 223 15.26 -11.39 -6.63
N PHE A 224 16.41 -11.09 -6.07
CA PHE A 224 17.29 -10.03 -6.56
C PHE A 224 18.57 -10.63 -7.10
N TYR A 225 18.94 -10.21 -8.30
CA TYR A 225 20.16 -10.63 -8.96
C TYR A 225 20.92 -9.45 -9.55
N TYR A 226 22.24 -9.58 -9.63
CA TYR A 226 23.11 -8.52 -10.08
C TYR A 226 24.12 -9.02 -11.10
N PHE A 227 24.07 -8.49 -12.31
CA PHE A 227 25.08 -8.73 -13.33
C PHE A 227 26.26 -7.77 -13.19
N VAL A 228 27.46 -8.32 -13.11
CA VAL A 228 28.71 -7.59 -12.96
C VAL A 228 29.63 -7.87 -14.15
N PRO A 229 30.05 -6.84 -14.90
CA PRO A 229 30.94 -7.03 -16.03
C PRO A 229 32.37 -7.30 -15.56
N TRP A 230 33.02 -8.25 -16.22
CA TRP A 230 34.40 -8.61 -16.02
C TRP A 230 35.10 -8.79 -17.36
N ARG A 231 36.28 -8.18 -17.51
CA ARG A 231 37.09 -8.25 -18.73
C ARG A 231 38.54 -8.51 -18.39
N LYS A 232 39.12 -9.58 -18.94
CA LYS A 232 40.56 -9.87 -18.83
C LYS A 232 40.98 -10.81 -19.94
N GLY A 233 42.14 -10.56 -20.55
CA GLY A 233 42.78 -11.50 -21.48
C GLY A 233 41.91 -11.92 -22.68
N GLY A 234 41.11 -11.01 -23.23
CA GLY A 234 40.22 -11.31 -24.37
C GLY A 234 38.85 -11.87 -24.01
N HIS A 235 38.61 -12.22 -22.74
CA HIS A 235 37.30 -12.62 -22.25
C HIS A 235 36.47 -11.41 -21.85
N ASP A 236 35.17 -11.45 -22.14
CA ASP A 236 34.17 -10.48 -21.73
C ASP A 236 33.02 -11.28 -21.11
N ARG A 237 32.86 -11.17 -19.79
CA ARG A 237 31.89 -11.97 -19.02
C ARG A 237 30.99 -11.09 -18.19
N LEU A 238 29.75 -11.54 -18.01
CA LEU A 238 28.83 -11.04 -17.00
C LEU A 238 28.70 -12.09 -15.91
N TYR A 239 29.17 -11.76 -14.71
CA TYR A 239 28.97 -12.57 -13.52
C TYR A 239 27.61 -12.24 -12.90
N LEU A 240 26.82 -13.27 -12.60
CA LEU A 240 25.53 -13.13 -11.93
C LEU A 240 25.75 -13.38 -10.44
N ASN A 241 25.39 -12.39 -9.62
CA ASN A 241 25.43 -12.48 -8.16
C ASN A 241 24.02 -12.44 -7.59
N ASP A 242 23.79 -13.13 -6.48
CA ASP A 242 22.58 -12.95 -5.69
C ASP A 242 22.63 -11.66 -4.84
N ARG A 243 21.58 -11.41 -4.05
CA ARG A 243 21.49 -10.25 -3.15
C ARG A 243 22.53 -10.23 -2.02
N SER A 244 23.10 -11.38 -1.67
CA SER A 244 24.16 -11.46 -0.66
C SER A 244 25.54 -11.16 -1.24
N GLY A 245 25.65 -11.09 -2.57
CA GLY A 245 26.90 -10.89 -3.30
C GLY A 245 27.59 -12.19 -3.70
N VAL A 246 26.99 -13.35 -3.44
CA VAL A 246 27.53 -14.64 -3.87
C VAL A 246 27.31 -14.82 -5.37
N THR A 247 28.37 -15.18 -6.09
CA THR A 247 28.29 -15.51 -7.51
C THR A 247 27.54 -16.83 -7.71
N VAL A 248 26.47 -16.77 -8.49
CA VAL A 248 25.62 -17.92 -8.83
C VAL A 248 25.88 -18.47 -10.23
N GLY A 249 26.71 -17.78 -11.02
CA GLY A 249 27.18 -18.21 -12.33
C GLY A 249 27.68 -17.05 -13.18
N TRP A 250 28.01 -17.32 -14.45
CA TRP A 250 28.45 -16.30 -15.41
C TRP A 250 28.13 -16.68 -16.85
N THR A 251 28.08 -15.67 -17.71
CA THR A 251 27.92 -15.81 -19.17
C THR A 251 29.04 -15.05 -19.90
N ASP A 252 29.69 -15.68 -20.88
CA ASP A 252 30.63 -15.01 -21.78
C ASP A 252 29.85 -14.34 -22.90
N VAL A 253 29.83 -13.01 -22.93
CA VAL A 253 28.96 -12.23 -23.81
C VAL A 253 29.41 -12.23 -25.27
N ASN A 254 30.57 -12.77 -25.58
CA ASN A 254 31.04 -12.91 -26.97
C ASN A 254 30.64 -14.27 -27.55
N THR A 255 30.65 -15.33 -26.73
CA THR A 255 30.39 -16.71 -27.17
C THR A 255 29.01 -17.23 -26.79
N GLY A 256 28.34 -16.60 -25.82
CA GLY A 256 27.10 -17.08 -25.21
C GLY A 256 27.29 -18.27 -24.27
N ALA A 257 28.54 -18.67 -23.98
CA ALA A 257 28.82 -19.77 -23.08
C ALA A 257 28.45 -19.41 -21.64
N THR A 258 27.63 -20.24 -21.00
CA THR A 258 27.16 -20.04 -19.62
C THR A 258 27.72 -21.08 -18.66
N THR A 259 27.92 -20.68 -17.41
CA THR A 259 28.26 -21.58 -16.29
C THR A 259 27.35 -21.23 -15.11
N VAL A 260 26.73 -22.24 -14.50
CA VAL A 260 25.90 -22.08 -13.29
C VAL A 260 26.66 -22.70 -12.11
N GLU A 261 26.76 -21.96 -11.01
CA GLU A 261 27.59 -22.29 -9.84
C GLU A 261 26.78 -22.32 -8.53
N CYS A 262 25.45 -22.15 -8.61
CA CYS A 262 24.56 -22.14 -7.46
C CYS A 262 23.88 -23.48 -7.16
N GLY A 263 23.22 -23.55 -6.00
CA GLY A 263 22.40 -24.67 -5.60
C GLY A 263 21.05 -24.75 -6.35
N PRO A 264 20.28 -25.83 -6.12
CA PRO A 264 19.08 -26.15 -6.90
C PRO A 264 17.95 -25.11 -6.77
N ASP A 265 17.95 -24.29 -5.72
CA ASP A 265 16.91 -23.27 -5.51
C ASP A 265 17.07 -22.05 -6.43
N ASP A 266 18.31 -21.70 -6.80
CA ASP A 266 18.63 -20.57 -7.68
C ASP A 266 18.92 -21.01 -9.12
N GLU A 267 19.32 -22.27 -9.33
CA GLU A 267 19.75 -22.81 -10.62
C GLU A 267 18.76 -22.51 -11.77
N PRO A 268 17.42 -22.72 -11.62
CA PRO A 268 16.49 -22.46 -12.71
C PRO A 268 16.49 -20.98 -13.14
N PHE A 269 16.55 -20.05 -12.18
CA PHE A 269 16.56 -18.62 -12.45
C PHE A 269 17.91 -18.17 -13.01
N ALA A 270 19.00 -18.65 -12.42
CA ALA A 270 20.35 -18.36 -12.89
C ALA A 270 20.52 -18.81 -14.35
N ARG A 271 20.06 -20.02 -14.70
CA ARG A 271 20.12 -20.52 -16.08
C ARG A 271 19.38 -19.62 -17.06
N ALA A 272 18.15 -19.21 -16.73
CA ALA A 272 17.35 -18.32 -17.57
C ALA A 272 18.03 -16.95 -17.74
N LEU A 273 18.46 -16.34 -16.63
CA LEU A 273 19.13 -15.04 -16.63
C LEU A 273 20.45 -15.05 -17.42
N LEU A 274 21.30 -16.05 -17.20
CA LEU A 274 22.60 -16.16 -17.86
C LEU A 274 22.47 -16.39 -19.38
N ALA A 275 21.45 -17.13 -19.81
CA ALA A 275 21.19 -17.36 -21.23
C ALA A 275 20.66 -16.12 -21.95
N ALA A 276 19.95 -15.24 -21.22
CA ALA A 276 19.27 -14.07 -21.78
C ALA A 276 20.03 -12.75 -21.62
N ALA A 277 21.14 -12.74 -20.88
CA ALA A 277 21.92 -11.53 -20.61
C ALA A 277 22.95 -11.26 -21.70
N ASP A 278 23.03 -10.00 -22.14
CA ASP A 278 24.07 -9.49 -23.02
C ASP A 278 24.61 -8.14 -22.51
N LYS A 279 25.51 -7.50 -23.27
CA LYS A 279 26.14 -6.22 -22.88
C LYS A 279 25.14 -5.07 -22.69
N THR A 280 23.95 -5.17 -23.26
CA THR A 280 22.90 -4.13 -23.28
C THR A 280 21.83 -4.34 -22.23
N GLY A 281 21.74 -5.53 -21.64
CA GLY A 281 20.76 -5.86 -20.61
C GLY A 281 20.33 -7.31 -20.68
N ILE A 282 19.13 -7.57 -20.16
CA ILE A 282 18.52 -8.90 -20.15
C ILE A 282 17.32 -8.88 -21.09
N LYS A 283 17.30 -9.85 -22.02
CA LYS A 283 16.21 -10.07 -22.97
C LYS A 283 15.50 -11.36 -22.59
N LEU A 284 14.73 -11.30 -21.51
CA LEU A 284 13.89 -12.41 -21.03
C LEU A 284 12.45 -12.13 -21.38
N GLU A 285 11.79 -13.09 -21.99
CA GLU A 285 10.33 -13.11 -22.10
C GLU A 285 9.73 -13.77 -20.83
N PRO A 286 8.52 -13.38 -20.39
CA PRO A 286 7.87 -13.94 -19.20
C PRO A 286 7.79 -15.48 -19.16
N GLY A 287 7.68 -16.12 -20.32
CA GLY A 287 7.61 -17.58 -20.45
C GLY A 287 8.94 -18.30 -20.26
N GLU A 288 10.07 -17.58 -20.30
CA GLU A 288 11.42 -18.14 -20.19
C GLU A 288 11.92 -18.20 -18.74
N VAL A 289 11.20 -17.55 -17.81
CA VAL A 289 11.49 -17.61 -16.38
C VAL A 289 10.71 -18.76 -15.72
N PRO A 290 11.38 -19.60 -14.91
CA PRO A 290 10.73 -20.65 -14.14
C PRO A 290 9.60 -20.11 -13.27
N ARG A 291 8.42 -20.73 -13.43
CA ARG A 291 7.23 -20.44 -12.64
C ARG A 291 7.31 -21.13 -11.29
N VAL A 292 8.10 -20.58 -10.37
CA VAL A 292 8.20 -21.08 -9.00
C VAL A 292 7.12 -20.41 -8.15
N PRO A 293 6.19 -21.17 -7.55
CA PRO A 293 5.23 -20.61 -6.62
C PRO A 293 5.95 -20.13 -5.36
N THR A 294 5.75 -18.87 -5.01
CA THR A 294 6.27 -18.29 -3.77
C THR A 294 5.51 -18.90 -2.59
N ARG A 295 6.20 -19.71 -1.77
CA ARG A 295 5.67 -20.18 -0.50
C ARG A 295 5.88 -19.09 0.54
N LEU A 296 4.84 -18.32 0.82
CA LEU A 296 4.95 -17.20 1.74
C LEU A 296 5.08 -17.64 3.22
N PHE A 297 4.76 -18.91 3.54
CA PHE A 297 4.72 -19.44 4.91
C PHE A 297 5.13 -20.93 4.98
N GLY A 298 5.87 -21.30 6.02
CA GLY A 298 6.49 -22.61 6.21
C GLY A 298 5.80 -23.46 7.26
N GLY A 299 5.00 -24.45 6.83
CA GLY A 299 4.37 -25.40 7.73
C GLY A 299 3.65 -26.50 6.96
N ARG A 300 3.57 -27.70 7.54
CA ARG A 300 3.14 -28.95 6.88
C ARG A 300 1.63 -29.04 6.56
N LEU A 301 0.95 -27.91 6.49
CA LEU A 301 -0.47 -27.79 6.14
C LEU A 301 -0.59 -26.51 5.29
N LEU A 302 -1.31 -26.55 4.16
CA LEU A 302 -1.66 -25.42 3.29
C LEU A 302 -0.76 -25.15 2.06
N SER A 303 -0.62 -26.17 1.21
CA SER A 303 -0.50 -25.95 -0.24
C SER A 303 -1.80 -25.34 -0.78
N ARG A 304 -2.05 -24.03 -0.59
CA ARG A 304 -3.22 -23.37 -1.21
C ARG A 304 -3.31 -21.83 -1.23
N ILE A 305 -2.24 -21.08 -0.98
CA ILE A 305 -2.23 -19.65 -1.34
C ILE A 305 -2.05 -19.58 -2.85
N ALA A 306 -3.07 -19.11 -3.56
CA ALA A 306 -3.16 -19.14 -5.00
C ALA A 306 -2.05 -18.28 -5.66
N GLY A 307 -1.00 -18.95 -6.14
CA GLY A 307 -0.35 -18.61 -7.41
C GLY A 307 0.49 -17.34 -7.47
N LEU A 308 1.08 -16.86 -6.37
CA LEU A 308 2.17 -15.89 -6.48
C LEU A 308 3.39 -16.59 -7.09
N HIS A 309 3.90 -16.02 -8.17
CA HIS A 309 5.11 -16.51 -8.82
C HIS A 309 6.24 -15.58 -8.41
N THR A 310 7.41 -16.15 -8.14
CA THR A 310 8.58 -15.34 -7.80
C THR A 310 8.95 -14.44 -8.99
N SER A 311 8.88 -13.13 -8.80
CA SER A 311 9.35 -12.13 -9.77
C SER A 311 10.84 -11.83 -9.53
N LEU A 312 11.54 -11.39 -10.57
CA LEU A 312 12.98 -11.10 -10.50
C LEU A 312 13.22 -9.60 -10.63
N LEU A 313 13.92 -9.01 -9.67
CA LEU A 313 14.54 -7.70 -9.86
C LEU A 313 16.00 -7.93 -10.22
N VAL A 314 16.40 -7.45 -11.39
CA VAL A 314 17.76 -7.67 -11.88
C VAL A 314 18.43 -6.33 -12.15
N GLY A 315 19.60 -6.15 -11.54
CA GLY A 315 20.45 -5.00 -11.75
C GLY A 315 21.67 -5.37 -12.60
N GLN A 316 21.89 -4.72 -13.73
CA GLN A 316 23.09 -4.93 -14.54
C GLN A 316 24.02 -3.73 -14.46
N GLU A 317 25.22 -3.95 -13.94
CA GLU A 317 26.23 -2.91 -13.86
C GLU A 317 26.87 -2.63 -15.21
N TRP A 318 27.08 -1.34 -15.46
CA TRP A 318 27.81 -0.85 -16.61
C TRP A 318 28.84 0.18 -16.19
N ARG A 319 30.04 0.09 -16.78
CA ARG A 319 31.15 1.03 -16.56
C ARG A 319 31.73 1.47 -17.90
N GLY A 320 31.83 2.77 -18.10
CA GLY A 320 32.42 3.35 -19.30
C GLY A 320 32.52 4.88 -19.20
N HIS A 321 33.58 5.46 -19.77
CA HIS A 321 33.77 6.92 -19.89
C HIS A 321 33.53 7.70 -18.57
N GLY A 322 34.01 7.17 -17.44
CA GLY A 322 33.85 7.82 -16.13
C GLY A 322 32.47 7.66 -15.49
N HIS A 323 31.53 6.94 -16.09
CA HIS A 323 30.23 6.62 -15.50
C HIS A 323 30.21 5.21 -14.90
N HIS A 324 29.46 5.05 -13.81
CA HIS A 324 29.17 3.74 -13.21
C HIS A 324 27.66 3.68 -12.97
N ARG A 325 26.97 2.85 -13.75
CA ARG A 325 25.50 2.77 -13.74
C ARG A 325 25.03 1.38 -13.38
N LEU A 326 23.87 1.29 -12.74
CA LEU A 326 23.12 0.06 -12.53
C LEU A 326 21.82 0.14 -13.31
N TYR A 327 21.71 -0.59 -14.42
CA TYR A 327 20.48 -0.68 -15.18
C TYR A 327 19.54 -1.69 -14.52
N GLY A 328 18.28 -1.32 -14.33
CA GLY A 328 17.29 -2.18 -13.67
C GLY A 328 16.31 -2.81 -14.64
N THR A 329 15.98 -4.07 -14.40
CA THR A 329 14.92 -4.82 -15.08
C THR A 329 14.06 -5.53 -14.05
N LEU A 330 12.73 -5.44 -14.19
CA LEU A 330 11.78 -6.26 -13.44
C LEU A 330 11.24 -7.34 -14.38
N VAL A 331 11.42 -8.60 -14.03
CA VAL A 331 10.90 -9.74 -14.79
C VAL A 331 9.73 -10.35 -14.03
N ASP A 332 8.53 -10.23 -14.59
CA ASP A 332 7.32 -10.83 -14.07
C ASP A 332 6.94 -12.05 -14.93
N PRO A 333 6.96 -13.28 -14.39
CA PRO A 333 6.71 -14.50 -15.17
C PRO A 333 5.26 -14.67 -15.66
N LYS A 334 4.35 -13.77 -15.26
CA LYS A 334 2.94 -13.75 -15.65
C LYS A 334 2.53 -12.56 -16.50
N VAL A 335 3.20 -11.42 -16.33
CA VAL A 335 2.79 -10.15 -16.95
C VAL A 335 3.71 -9.80 -18.10
N ASP A 336 4.91 -9.29 -17.80
CA ASP A 336 5.86 -8.79 -18.79
C ASP A 336 7.26 -8.63 -18.17
N THR A 337 8.24 -8.30 -19.00
CA THR A 337 9.56 -7.82 -18.59
C THR A 337 9.63 -6.30 -18.77
N PHE A 338 9.90 -5.60 -17.68
CA PHE A 338 9.87 -4.15 -17.62
C PHE A 338 11.27 -3.55 -17.48
N THR A 339 11.60 -2.60 -18.36
CA THR A 339 12.81 -1.78 -18.21
C THR A 339 12.58 -0.70 -17.16
N LEU A 340 13.44 -0.65 -16.14
CA LEU A 340 13.28 0.27 -15.02
C LEU A 340 14.02 1.61 -15.20
N GLY A 341 14.97 1.68 -16.13
CA GLY A 341 15.93 2.77 -16.21
C GLY A 341 17.24 2.41 -15.50
N TRP A 342 17.90 3.37 -14.87
CA TRP A 342 19.20 3.13 -14.25
C TRP A 342 19.48 4.02 -13.03
N VAL A 343 20.45 3.59 -12.21
CA VAL A 343 20.97 4.35 -11.07
C VAL A 343 22.39 4.80 -11.37
N ASP A 344 22.73 6.07 -11.13
CA ASP A 344 24.13 6.49 -11.06
C ASP A 344 24.71 5.99 -9.73
N LEU A 345 25.62 5.02 -9.80
CA LEU A 345 26.16 4.38 -8.60
C LEU A 345 27.20 5.23 -7.87
N LYS A 346 27.59 6.38 -8.42
CA LYS A 346 28.47 7.34 -7.73
C LYS A 346 27.69 8.34 -6.90
N SER A 347 26.59 8.89 -7.46
CA SER A 347 25.76 9.86 -6.75
C SER A 347 24.58 9.22 -6.00
N GLY A 348 24.17 8.01 -6.38
CA GLY A 348 22.93 7.38 -5.92
C GLY A 348 21.68 7.89 -6.65
N GLU A 349 21.83 8.78 -7.64
CA GLU A 349 20.71 9.38 -8.37
C GLU A 349 19.97 8.34 -9.23
N LEU A 350 18.64 8.37 -9.16
CA LEU A 350 17.76 7.48 -9.91
C LEU A 350 17.34 8.13 -11.22
N HIS A 351 17.50 7.40 -12.33
CA HIS A 351 17.06 7.79 -13.66
C HIS A 351 16.02 6.77 -14.15
N PRO A 352 14.76 6.89 -13.69
CA PRO A 352 13.70 5.96 -14.07
C PRO A 352 13.38 6.05 -15.57
N SER A 353 12.97 4.93 -16.16
CA SER A 353 12.57 4.87 -17.58
C SER A 353 11.28 5.65 -17.88
N SER A 354 10.45 5.87 -16.86
CA SER A 354 9.16 6.57 -16.93
C SER A 354 8.81 7.14 -15.55
N THR A 355 8.00 8.19 -15.52
CA THR A 355 7.35 8.69 -14.31
C THR A 355 6.00 8.02 -14.04
N ALA A 356 5.46 7.29 -15.02
CA ALA A 356 4.22 6.54 -14.87
C ALA A 356 4.49 5.11 -14.35
N PRO A 357 3.49 4.47 -13.72
CA PRO A 357 3.55 3.07 -13.34
C PRO A 357 3.86 2.15 -14.53
N LEU A 358 4.62 1.07 -14.29
CA LEU A 358 5.03 0.09 -15.32
C LEU A 358 3.84 -0.70 -15.90
N HIS A 359 2.83 -0.95 -15.08
CA HIS A 359 1.61 -1.69 -15.40
C HIS A 359 0.54 -1.27 -14.38
N PRO A 360 -0.78 -1.41 -14.63
CA PRO A 360 -1.82 -1.16 -13.62
C PRO A 360 -1.58 -1.82 -12.24
N ASP A 361 -0.84 -2.92 -12.22
CA ASP A 361 -0.49 -3.68 -11.00
C ASP A 361 0.98 -3.52 -10.56
N ARG A 362 1.75 -2.61 -11.16
CA ARG A 362 3.20 -2.43 -10.90
C ARG A 362 3.53 -0.96 -10.73
N HIS A 363 4.45 -0.65 -9.83
CA HIS A 363 4.83 0.72 -9.49
C HIS A 363 5.60 1.46 -10.59
N GLU A 364 5.86 2.75 -10.33
CA GLU A 364 6.81 3.55 -11.09
C GLU A 364 8.21 2.91 -11.03
N PRO A 365 8.98 2.97 -12.13
CA PRO A 365 10.32 2.41 -12.19
C PRO A 365 11.28 2.88 -11.08
N ALA A 366 11.13 4.12 -10.63
CA ALA A 366 11.98 4.73 -9.60
C ALA A 366 11.97 3.93 -8.29
N ARG A 367 10.82 3.36 -7.91
CA ARG A 367 10.69 2.57 -6.68
C ARG A 367 11.49 1.27 -6.76
N TYR A 368 11.42 0.57 -7.88
CA TYR A 368 12.17 -0.66 -8.09
C TYR A 368 13.68 -0.41 -8.23
N LEU A 369 14.09 0.71 -8.82
CA LEU A 369 15.49 1.14 -8.83
C LEU A 369 16.02 1.42 -7.41
N ALA A 370 15.21 2.04 -6.54
CA ALA A 370 15.54 2.22 -5.14
C ALA A 370 15.72 0.87 -4.42
N TYR A 371 14.86 -0.12 -4.68
CA TYR A 371 15.00 -1.47 -4.12
C TYR A 371 16.26 -2.19 -4.60
N LEU A 372 16.57 -2.07 -5.90
CA LEU A 372 17.81 -2.61 -6.47
C LEU A 372 19.04 -1.97 -5.84
N LEU A 373 19.01 -0.66 -5.58
CA LEU A 373 20.10 0.04 -4.90
C LEU A 373 20.21 -0.39 -3.43
N HIS A 374 19.08 -0.52 -2.72
CA HIS A 374 19.02 -0.93 -1.33
C HIS A 374 19.65 -2.30 -1.09
N HIS A 375 19.40 -3.27 -1.98
CA HIS A 375 19.96 -4.62 -1.87
C HIS A 375 21.24 -4.84 -2.67
N ARG A 376 21.81 -3.79 -3.25
CA ARG A 376 23.05 -3.93 -4.03
C ARG A 376 24.17 -4.41 -3.10
N PRO A 377 24.85 -5.53 -3.40
CA PRO A 377 25.96 -6.00 -2.59
C PRO A 377 27.08 -4.94 -2.51
N SER A 378 27.58 -4.66 -1.30
CA SER A 378 28.74 -3.80 -1.10
C SER A 378 29.99 -4.45 -1.71
N ARG A 379 30.80 -3.66 -2.39
CA ARG A 379 32.07 -4.12 -3.01
C ARG A 379 33.28 -3.90 -2.11
N ASP A 380 33.11 -3.95 -0.80
CA ASP A 380 34.25 -3.95 0.11
C ASP A 380 34.88 -5.34 0.13
N ARG A 381 35.73 -5.59 -0.86
CA ARG A 381 36.94 -6.42 -0.80
C ARG A 381 37.87 -6.10 -1.97
#